data_AF-A0A956NRG4-F1
#
_entry.id   AF-A0A956NRG4-F1
#
_cell.length_a   1.000
_cell.length_b   1.000
_cell.length_c   1.000
_cell.angle_alpha   90.00
_cell.angle_beta   90.00
_cell.angle_gamma   90.00
#
_symmetry.space_group_name_H-M   'P 1'
#
loop_
_entity.id
_entity.type
_entity.pdbx_description
1 polymer ?
#
loop_
_entity_poly.entity_id
_entity_poly.type
_entity_poly.pdbx_seq_one_letter_code
_entity_poly.pdbx_strand_id
1 'polypeptide(L)'
;MSTAASKYDQYSLRSLVTELVTQCPQVTRAFLFGSRRHRTRSVRSDVDILLEVGEATRPEDVRDFAMAHCRALDFFLIEGPSARSCANGSKVSGASRRDLIRRLDAV
;
A
#
# COMPACT_ATOMS: atom_id res chain seq x y z
N MET A 1 29.86 16.70 12.79
CA MET A 1 28.72 16.32 13.66
C MET A 1 27.72 15.59 12.79
N SER A 2 27.62 14.26 12.94
CA SER A 2 26.72 13.42 12.16
C SER A 2 25.36 13.39 12.84
N THR A 3 24.36 14.05 12.26
CA THR A 3 22.95 13.88 12.62
C THR A 3 22.58 12.43 12.33
N ALA A 4 22.20 11.69 13.37
CA ALA A 4 21.63 10.36 13.20
C ALA A 4 20.44 10.46 12.24
N ALA A 5 20.63 10.01 11.00
CA ALA A 5 19.55 9.87 10.04
C ALA A 5 18.45 9.07 10.73
N SER A 6 17.25 9.62 10.75
CA SER A 6 16.12 8.91 11.32
C SER A 6 16.03 7.57 10.59
N LYS A 7 15.75 6.46 11.27
CA LYS A 7 15.59 5.13 10.65
C LYS A 7 14.66 5.14 9.41
N TYR A 8 13.84 6.19 9.28
CA TYR A 8 12.88 6.43 8.21
C TYR A 8 13.41 7.28 7.03
N ASP A 9 14.57 7.94 7.14
CA ASP A 9 15.21 8.62 6.00
C ASP A 9 15.73 7.63 4.94
N GLN A 10 15.73 6.32 5.27
CA GLN A 10 16.18 5.26 4.36
C GLN A 10 15.13 4.82 3.34
N TYR A 11 13.84 5.04 3.59
CA TYR A 11 12.77 4.49 2.75
C TYR A 11 11.98 5.58 2.06
N SER A 12 12.11 5.63 0.73
CA SER A 12 11.28 6.46 -0.15
C SER A 12 10.07 5.65 -0.60
N LEU A 13 8.85 6.08 -0.22
CA LEU A 13 7.61 5.44 -0.69
C LEU A 13 7.55 5.44 -2.22
N ARG A 14 8.02 6.51 -2.87
CA ARG A 14 8.13 6.57 -4.33
C ARG A 14 9.02 5.46 -4.87
N SER A 15 10.19 5.24 -4.25
CA SER A 15 11.13 4.20 -4.68
C SER A 15 10.55 2.81 -4.45
N LEU A 16 9.90 2.58 -3.30
CA LEU A 16 9.23 1.32 -2.99
C LEU A 16 8.09 1.01 -3.98
N VAL A 17 7.26 2.00 -4.32
CA VAL A 17 6.19 1.81 -5.32
C VAL A 17 6.76 1.62 -6.72
N THR A 18 7.86 2.28 -7.07
CA THR A 18 8.54 2.08 -8.37
C THR A 18 9.08 0.65 -8.49
N GLU A 19 9.71 0.16 -7.43
CA GLU A 19 10.21 -1.22 -7.36
C GLU A 19 9.06 -2.23 -7.42
N LEU A 20 7.98 -1.99 -6.67
CA LEU A 20 6.77 -2.83 -6.70
C LEU A 20 6.23 -2.96 -8.14
N VAL A 21 6.07 -1.86 -8.87
CA VAL A 21 5.55 -1.88 -10.24
C VAL A 21 6.51 -2.60 -11.20
N THR A 22 7.82 -2.58 -10.90
CA THR A 22 8.83 -3.31 -11.69
C THR A 22 8.71 -4.82 -11.50
N GLN A 23 8.53 -5.28 -10.25
CA GLN A 23 8.40 -6.69 -9.92
C GLN A 23 6.99 -7.25 -10.17
N CYS A 24 5.97 -6.39 -10.06
CA CYS A 24 4.57 -6.70 -10.25
C CYS A 24 3.98 -5.78 -11.35
N PRO A 25 4.30 -6.01 -12.64
CA PRO A 25 3.89 -5.14 -13.75
C PRO A 25 2.37 -5.05 -13.94
N GLN A 26 1.63 -5.94 -13.28
CA GLN A 26 0.17 -5.95 -13.30
C GLN A 26 -0.45 -4.90 -12.36
N VAL A 27 0.35 -4.24 -11.52
CA VAL A 27 -0.08 -3.06 -10.77
C VAL A 27 -0.21 -1.88 -11.72
N THR A 28 -1.43 -1.41 -11.91
CA THR A 28 -1.73 -0.30 -12.82
C THR A 28 -1.79 1.05 -12.10
N ARG A 29 -2.23 1.06 -10.84
CA ARG A 29 -2.32 2.27 -10.00
C ARG A 29 -2.09 1.91 -8.54
N ALA A 30 -1.53 2.86 -7.80
CA ALA A 30 -1.36 2.79 -6.36
C ALA A 30 -1.90 4.08 -5.73
N PHE A 31 -2.65 3.95 -4.63
CA PHE A 31 -3.20 5.07 -3.87
C PHE A 31 -2.80 4.95 -2.40
N LEU A 32 -2.41 6.06 -1.78
CA LEU A 32 -2.15 6.12 -0.34
C LEU A 32 -3.45 6.38 0.41
N PHE A 33 -3.71 5.61 1.47
CA PHE A 33 -4.85 5.85 2.34
C PHE A 33 -4.51 5.60 3.83
N GLY A 34 -5.51 5.69 4.70
CA GLY A 34 -5.34 5.40 6.12
C GLY A 34 -4.57 6.47 6.91
N SER A 35 -4.09 6.09 8.10
CA SER A 35 -3.58 7.04 9.10
C SER A 35 -2.37 7.87 8.65
N ARG A 36 -1.58 7.34 7.70
CA ARG A 36 -0.39 8.00 7.14
C ARG A 36 -0.76 9.10 6.14
N ARG A 37 -1.95 9.07 5.52
CA ARG A 37 -2.45 10.20 4.72
C ARG A 37 -2.56 11.47 5.56
N HIS A 38 -2.98 11.35 6.82
CA HIS A 38 -3.16 12.50 7.73
C HIS A 38 -1.84 13.01 8.33
N ARG A 39 -0.68 12.55 7.83
CA ARG A 39 0.67 12.90 8.33
C ARG A 39 0.81 12.70 9.84
N THR A 40 0.09 11.72 10.39
CA THR A 40 0.29 11.32 11.78
C THR A 40 1.74 10.85 11.88
N ARG A 41 2.54 11.47 12.75
CA ARG A 41 3.95 11.07 12.99
C ARG A 41 4.02 9.75 13.80
N SER A 42 2.98 8.93 13.70
CA SER A 42 2.87 7.65 14.39
C SER A 42 3.91 6.70 13.81
N VAL A 43 4.89 6.38 14.65
CA VAL A 43 5.98 5.44 14.34
C VAL A 43 5.53 3.98 14.33
N ARG A 44 4.29 3.69 14.75
CA ARG A 44 3.72 2.33 14.82
C ARG A 44 2.65 2.04 13.77
N SER A 45 2.24 3.05 13.00
CA SER A 45 1.18 2.86 12.01
C SER A 45 1.77 2.29 10.72
N ASP A 46 1.13 1.26 10.20
CA ASP A 46 1.39 0.75 8.85
C ASP A 46 1.07 1.83 7.80
N VAL A 47 1.62 1.66 6.62
CA VAL A 47 1.41 2.50 5.44
C VAL A 47 0.49 1.72 4.51
N ASP A 48 -0.78 2.10 4.52
CA ASP A 48 -1.83 1.45 3.73
C ASP A 48 -1.81 1.95 2.29
N ILE A 49 -1.61 1.03 1.35
CA ILE A 49 -1.54 1.32 -0.08
C ILE A 49 -2.60 0.50 -0.81
N LEU A 50 -3.54 1.19 -1.45
CA LEU A 50 -4.57 0.57 -2.28
C LEU A 50 -4.03 0.38 -3.70
N LEU A 51 -4.11 -0.84 -4.23
CA LEU A 51 -3.59 -1.21 -5.54
C LEU A 51 -4.72 -1.56 -6.50
N GLU A 52 -4.70 -0.95 -7.68
CA GLU A 52 -5.48 -1.41 -8.83
C GLU A 52 -4.60 -2.36 -9.65
N VAL A 53 -5.05 -3.61 -9.77
CA VAL A 53 -4.27 -4.70 -10.36
C VAL A 53 -5.04 -5.43 -11.45
N GLY A 54 -4.31 -6.03 -12.40
CA GLY A 54 -4.89 -6.95 -13.38
C GLY A 54 -5.27 -8.30 -12.79
N GLU A 55 -6.08 -9.09 -13.51
CA GLU A 55 -6.62 -10.38 -13.03
C GLU A 55 -5.54 -11.43 -12.69
N ALA A 56 -4.33 -11.27 -13.21
CA ALA A 56 -3.23 -12.20 -12.98
C ALA A 56 -2.45 -11.94 -11.67
N THR A 57 -2.73 -10.86 -10.94
CA THR A 57 -1.98 -10.54 -9.71
C THR A 57 -2.37 -11.46 -8.56
N ARG A 58 -1.36 -12.10 -8.00
CA ARG A 58 -1.50 -12.92 -6.81
C ARG A 58 -1.20 -12.09 -5.56
N PRO A 59 -2.06 -12.12 -4.53
CA PRO A 59 -1.82 -11.40 -3.28
C PRO A 59 -0.50 -11.77 -2.59
N GLU A 60 -0.05 -13.02 -2.74
CA GLU A 60 1.21 -13.53 -2.20
C GLU A 60 2.44 -12.80 -2.78
N ASP A 61 2.47 -12.49 -4.08
CA ASP A 61 3.61 -11.81 -4.70
C ASP A 61 3.81 -10.41 -4.09
N VAL A 62 2.70 -9.70 -3.87
CA VAL A 62 2.69 -8.35 -3.27
C VAL A 62 3.03 -8.41 -1.78
N ARG A 63 2.57 -9.45 -1.08
CA ARG A 63 2.91 -9.70 0.33
C ARG A 63 4.41 -9.96 0.49
N ASP A 64 4.97 -10.82 -0.36
CA ASP A 64 6.38 -11.17 -0.32
C ASP A 64 7.26 -9.96 -0.61
N PHE A 65 6.85 -9.10 -1.54
CA PHE A 65 7.48 -7.81 -1.75
C PHE A 65 7.51 -6.95 -0.47
N ALA A 66 6.37 -6.78 0.22
CA ALA A 66 6.31 -6.01 1.46
C ALA A 66 7.24 -6.62 2.53
N MET A 67 7.26 -7.94 2.65
CA MET A 67 8.12 -8.64 3.62
C MET A 67 9.61 -8.47 3.32
N ALA A 68 10.01 -8.47 2.05
CA ALA A 68 11.39 -8.32 1.61
C ALA A 68 11.89 -6.87 1.68
N HIS A 69 11.05 -5.89 1.32
CA HIS A 69 11.48 -4.50 1.16
C HIS A 69 11.09 -3.60 2.33
N CYS A 70 9.86 -3.71 2.85
CA CYS A 70 9.38 -2.85 3.93
C CYS A 70 8.14 -3.42 4.63
N ARG A 71 8.34 -4.06 5.80
CA ARG A 71 7.28 -4.71 6.59
C ARG A 71 6.20 -3.76 7.12
N ALA A 72 6.42 -2.45 7.03
CA ALA A 72 5.43 -1.44 7.42
C ALA A 72 4.44 -1.11 6.28
N LEU A 73 4.59 -1.68 5.09
CA LEU A 73 3.62 -1.55 4.00
C LEU A 73 2.52 -2.58 4.18
N ASP A 74 1.26 -2.14 4.16
CA ASP A 74 0.11 -3.02 3.96
C ASP A 74 -0.55 -2.69 2.62
N PHE A 75 -0.60 -3.67 1.74
CA PHE A 75 -1.16 -3.50 0.41
C PHE A 75 -2.57 -4.05 0.36
N PHE A 76 -3.48 -3.30 -0.24
CA PHE A 76 -4.87 -3.68 -0.43
C PHE A 76 -5.17 -3.82 -1.91
N LEU A 77 -5.49 -5.03 -2.38
CA LEU A 77 -5.84 -5.25 -3.79
C LEU A 77 -7.31 -4.92 -4.02
N ILE A 78 -7.62 -4.09 -5.01
CA ILE A 78 -9.00 -3.79 -5.42
C ILE A 78 -9.59 -5.00 -6.16
N GLU A 79 -10.65 -5.57 -5.56
CA GLU A 79 -11.48 -6.65 -6.10
C GLU A 79 -12.91 -6.10 -6.25
N GLY A 80 -13.23 -5.56 -7.43
CA GLY A 80 -14.55 -4.97 -7.72
C GLY A 80 -14.86 -3.74 -6.85
N PRO A 81 -15.93 -3.77 -6.01
CA PRO A 81 -16.28 -2.68 -5.10
C PRO A 81 -15.56 -2.78 -3.74
N SER A 82 -14.64 -3.72 -3.57
CA SER A 82 -13.93 -3.99 -2.32
C SER A 82 -12.42 -4.01 -2.51
N ALA A 83 -11.68 -3.98 -1.41
CA ALA A 83 -10.27 -4.28 -1.41
C ALA A 83 -9.87 -5.16 -0.22
N ARG A 84 -8.85 -5.98 -0.43
CA ARG A 84 -8.37 -6.99 0.52
C ARG A 84 -6.90 -6.77 0.86
N SER A 85 -6.57 -6.75 2.14
CA SER A 85 -5.19 -6.69 2.63
C SER A 85 -4.42 -7.95 2.24
N CYS A 86 -3.23 -7.77 1.67
CA CYS A 86 -2.26 -8.82 1.39
C CYS A 86 -1.59 -9.34 2.67
N ALA A 87 -1.55 -8.56 3.74
CA ALA A 87 -0.89 -8.94 4.99
C ALA A 87 -1.73 -9.90 5.84
N ASN A 88 -3.04 -9.62 5.98
CA ASN A 88 -3.92 -10.34 6.91
C ASN A 88 -5.28 -10.76 6.31
N GLY A 89 -5.56 -10.41 5.06
CA GLY A 89 -6.83 -10.77 4.40
C GLY A 89 -8.03 -9.93 4.83
N SER A 90 -7.86 -8.92 5.69
CA SER A 90 -8.93 -7.99 6.06
C SER A 90 -9.50 -7.28 4.83
N LYS A 91 -10.78 -6.93 4.90
CA LYS A 91 -11.53 -6.43 3.75
C LYS A 91 -12.17 -5.08 4.04
N VAL A 92 -12.02 -4.16 3.10
CA VAL A 92 -12.74 -2.87 3.06
C VAL A 92 -13.65 -2.83 1.84
N SER A 93 -14.80 -2.21 1.95
CA SER A 93 -15.85 -2.27 0.91
C SER A 93 -16.54 -0.93 0.70
N GLY A 94 -16.91 -0.65 -0.54
CA GLY A 94 -17.80 0.46 -0.93
C GLY A 94 -18.96 -0.05 -1.79
N ALA A 95 -19.86 0.84 -2.18
CA ALA A 95 -20.93 0.54 -3.13
C ALA A 95 -20.42 0.39 -4.59
N SER A 96 -19.25 0.96 -4.87
CA SER A 96 -18.53 0.88 -6.15
C SER A 96 -17.05 1.14 -5.91
N ARG A 97 -16.18 0.90 -6.90
CA ARG A 97 -14.76 1.27 -6.82
C ARG A 97 -14.56 2.76 -6.49
N ARG A 98 -15.34 3.64 -7.14
CA ARG A 98 -15.30 5.09 -6.88
C ARG A 98 -15.74 5.44 -5.47
N ASP A 99 -16.73 4.72 -4.94
CA ASP A 99 -17.18 4.89 -3.57
C ASP A 99 -16.12 4.40 -2.56
N LEU A 100 -15.51 3.24 -2.81
CA LEU A 100 -14.42 2.71 -2.01
C LEU A 100 -13.25 3.70 -1.89
N ILE A 101 -12.72 4.18 -3.02
CA ILE A 101 -11.61 5.14 -3.07
C ILE A 101 -11.96 6.41 -2.28
N ARG A 102 -13.19 6.91 -2.44
CA ARG A 102 -13.66 8.11 -1.73
C ARG A 102 -13.80 7.89 -0.22
N ARG A 103 -14.38 6.76 0.19
CA ARG A 103 -14.59 6.41 1.60
C ARG A 103 -13.29 6.18 2.35
N LEU A 104 -12.31 5.59 1.68
CA LEU A 104 -10.97 5.42 2.22
C LEU A 104 -10.17 6.72 2.22
N ASP A 105 -10.68 7.76 1.55
CA ASP A 105 -9.97 9.00 1.32
C ASP A 105 -8.58 8.65 0.73
N ALA A 106 -8.57 7.91 -0.38
CA ALA A 106 -7.33 7.46 -1.03
C ALA A 106 -6.84 8.48 -2.07
N VAL A 107 -5.52 8.75 -2.12
CA VAL A 107 -4.87 9.72 -3.04
C VAL A 107 -3.80 9.11 -3.92
#